data_AF-A0A127A5M9-F1
#
_entry.id   AF-A0A127A5M9-F1
#
_cell.length_a   1.000
_cell.length_b   1.000
_cell.length_c   1.000
_cell.angle_alpha   90.00
_cell.angle_beta   90.00
_cell.angle_gamma   90.00
#
_symmetry.space_group_name_H-M   'P 1'
#
loop_
_entity.id
_entity.type
_entity.pdbx_description
1 polymer ?
#
loop_
_entity_poly.entity_id
_entity_poly.type
_entity_poly.pdbx_seq_one_letter_code
_entity_poly.pdbx_strand_id
1 'polypeptide(L)'
;MTRNAPQAKSRLEEAASGVTVPGPVRRAWTGVPPDVAAGQIWRARWNRHVQLVAIIGADHRITALPLSLDPDYADATTTCISAEANPLGVPVTAWAGLATTLPAVVLDRFAGQLDHDTAAALAAGQTAAGADPSAPEQVRMYRALLEDAMEELSAARWYEDGSGELSRTMQRAGLEVREVADLLGTTPQKALAIWRGRMPLALEEAKRLAPVMGASAEELLTRNPVPPPDLVGCLDNPRRLHQILAYAAKRGIDAPTAYRDLAYQTWALAARQTGGKATNWDLRLDTIFAADSDEQ
;
A
#
# COMPACT_ATOMS: atom_id res chain seq x y z
N MET A 1 30.29 -21.52 -18.53
CA MET A 1 29.58 -20.28 -18.91
C MET A 1 29.00 -19.66 -17.64
N THR A 2 29.80 -18.85 -16.95
CA THR A 2 29.40 -18.20 -15.70
C THR A 2 30.27 -16.96 -15.50
N ARG A 3 29.64 -15.87 -15.04
CA ARG A 3 30.19 -14.57 -14.57
C ARG A 3 30.28 -13.42 -15.60
N ASN A 4 29.18 -12.67 -15.70
CA ASN A 4 29.20 -11.22 -15.98
C ASN A 4 28.45 -10.37 -14.92
N ALA A 5 27.90 -11.00 -13.88
CA ALA A 5 27.12 -10.34 -12.83
C ALA A 5 27.88 -9.31 -11.97
N PRO A 6 29.16 -9.54 -11.54
CA PRO A 6 29.83 -8.57 -10.67
C PRO A 6 30.22 -7.28 -11.41
N GLN A 7 30.47 -7.35 -12.71
CA GLN A 7 30.83 -6.19 -13.53
C GLN A 7 29.62 -5.28 -13.82
N ALA A 8 28.44 -5.87 -14.05
CA ALA A 8 27.20 -5.13 -14.22
C ALA A 8 26.80 -4.39 -12.93
N LYS A 9 26.94 -5.05 -11.77
CA LYS A 9 26.69 -4.45 -10.45
C LYS A 9 27.62 -3.27 -10.17
N SER A 10 28.92 -3.43 -10.42
CA SER A 10 29.91 -2.37 -10.23
C SER A 10 29.65 -1.16 -11.12
N ARG A 11 29.25 -1.36 -12.38
CA ARG A 11 28.91 -0.25 -13.30
C ARG A 11 27.63 0.48 -12.90
N LEU A 12 26.63 -0.24 -12.38
CA LEU A 12 25.41 0.35 -11.84
C LEU A 12 25.70 1.15 -10.56
N GLU A 13 26.58 0.66 -9.70
CA GLU A 13 27.02 1.38 -8.49
C GLU A 13 27.81 2.65 -8.84
N GLU A 14 28.70 2.58 -9.83
CA GLU A 14 29.46 3.73 -10.34
C GLU A 14 28.54 4.77 -10.98
N ALA A 15 27.62 4.34 -11.85
CA ALA A 15 26.62 5.21 -12.46
C ALA A 15 25.72 5.84 -11.39
N ALA A 16 25.23 5.07 -10.42
CA ALA A 16 24.40 5.56 -9.32
C ALA A 16 25.15 6.57 -8.43
N SER A 17 26.46 6.41 -8.25
CA SER A 17 27.29 7.35 -7.49
C SER A 17 27.46 8.71 -8.16
N GLY A 18 27.31 8.78 -9.49
CA GLY A 18 27.32 10.01 -10.28
C GLY A 18 25.95 10.69 -10.43
N VAL A 19 24.85 10.00 -10.08
CA VAL A 19 23.50 10.57 -10.18
C VAL A 19 23.28 11.56 -9.04
N THR A 20 23.21 12.84 -9.39
CA THR A 20 22.79 13.87 -8.45
C THR A 20 21.27 13.80 -8.28
N VAL A 21 20.81 13.11 -7.24
CA VAL A 21 19.38 13.09 -6.87
C VAL A 21 18.92 14.53 -6.62
N PRO A 22 17.91 15.05 -7.35
CA PRO A 22 17.43 16.43 -7.19
C PRO A 22 17.07 16.75 -5.74
N GLY A 23 17.38 17.95 -5.26
CA GLY A 23 17.16 18.36 -3.87
C GLY A 23 15.75 18.10 -3.32
N PRO A 24 14.67 18.39 -4.08
CA PRO A 24 13.30 18.03 -3.69
C PRO A 24 13.08 16.53 -3.53
N VAL A 25 13.64 15.71 -4.43
CA VAL A 25 13.59 14.24 -4.38
C VAL A 25 14.37 13.71 -3.18
N ARG A 26 15.55 14.26 -2.91
CA ARG A 26 16.36 13.90 -1.74
C ARG A 26 15.67 14.25 -0.42
N ARG A 27 15.05 15.44 -0.32
CA ARG A 27 14.30 15.87 0.88
C ARG A 27 13.03 15.03 1.08
N ALA A 28 12.34 14.68 0.00
CA ALA A 28 11.20 13.76 0.04
C ALA A 28 11.59 12.36 0.54
N TRP A 29 12.81 11.91 0.21
CA TRP A 29 13.30 10.58 0.59
C TRP A 29 13.77 10.49 2.03
N THR A 30 14.03 11.62 2.70
CA THR A 30 14.51 11.67 4.08
C THR A 30 13.51 12.31 5.06
N GLY A 31 12.33 12.70 4.59
CA GLY A 31 11.33 13.43 5.37
C GLY A 31 9.95 12.79 5.34
N VAL A 32 8.99 13.43 6.02
CA VAL A 32 7.57 13.04 5.94
C VAL A 32 7.05 13.39 4.56
N PRO A 33 6.45 12.45 3.81
CA PRO A 33 5.93 12.75 2.49
C PRO A 33 4.74 13.73 2.56
N PRO A 34 4.52 14.53 1.50
CA PRO A 34 3.37 15.43 1.42
C PRO A 34 2.06 14.63 1.38
N ASP A 35 0.94 15.31 1.67
CA ASP A 35 -0.37 14.74 1.37
C ASP A 35 -0.53 14.56 -0.14
N VAL A 36 -1.23 13.49 -0.54
CA VAL A 36 -1.39 13.13 -1.95
C VAL A 36 -2.21 14.21 -2.65
N ALA A 37 -1.68 14.73 -3.77
CA ALA A 37 -2.32 15.77 -4.56
C ALA A 37 -2.03 15.59 -6.05
N ALA A 38 -2.87 16.19 -6.90
CA ALA A 38 -2.67 16.20 -8.34
C ALA A 38 -1.36 16.91 -8.74
N GLY A 39 -0.75 16.44 -9.82
CA GLY A 39 0.55 16.87 -10.32
C GLY A 39 1.75 16.26 -9.58
N GLN A 40 1.55 15.47 -8.53
CA GLN A 40 2.65 14.78 -7.86
C GLN A 40 3.11 13.56 -8.65
N ILE A 41 4.41 13.30 -8.66
CA ILE A 41 5.00 12.05 -9.12
C ILE A 41 5.33 11.19 -7.91
N TRP A 42 4.92 9.93 -7.96
CA TRP A 42 5.20 8.94 -6.93
C TRP A 42 5.78 7.68 -7.54
N ARG A 43 6.65 7.01 -6.78
CA ARG A 43 6.89 5.59 -6.95
C ARG A 43 5.73 4.85 -6.30
N ALA A 44 4.95 4.15 -7.09
CA ALA A 44 3.99 3.16 -6.64
C ALA A 44 4.68 1.79 -6.50
N ARG A 45 4.34 1.04 -5.45
CA ARG A 45 4.85 -0.31 -5.21
C ARG A 45 3.81 -1.19 -4.55
N TRP A 46 3.65 -2.39 -5.09
CA TRP A 46 2.93 -3.47 -4.46
C TRP A 46 3.57 -4.80 -4.80
N ASN A 47 3.81 -5.66 -3.80
CA ASN A 47 4.56 -6.89 -3.96
C ASN A 47 5.89 -6.66 -4.71
N ARG A 48 6.00 -7.19 -5.94
CA ARG A 48 7.18 -7.12 -6.82
C ARG A 48 7.09 -6.01 -7.85
N HIS A 49 5.92 -5.40 -8.01
CA HIS A 49 5.66 -4.37 -9.02
C HIS A 49 6.07 -3.01 -8.47
N VAL A 50 6.86 -2.29 -9.25
CA VAL A 50 7.31 -0.93 -8.96
C VAL A 50 7.08 -0.11 -10.22
N GLN A 51 6.35 0.98 -10.10
CA GLN A 51 5.98 1.83 -11.22
C GLN A 51 6.07 3.31 -10.81
N LEU A 52 6.66 4.16 -11.65
CA LEU A 52 6.50 5.60 -11.48
C LEU A 52 5.13 6.01 -11.98
N VAL A 53 4.42 6.81 -11.22
CA VAL A 53 3.08 7.28 -11.56
C VAL A 53 2.95 8.79 -11.34
N ALA A 54 2.21 9.45 -12.22
CA ALA A 54 1.78 10.83 -12.02
C ALA A 54 0.35 10.85 -11.51
N ILE A 55 0.10 11.53 -10.39
CA ILE A 55 -1.24 11.71 -9.83
C ILE A 55 -1.94 12.80 -10.63
N ILE A 56 -3.08 12.47 -11.20
CA ILE A 56 -3.90 13.39 -12.01
C ILE A 56 -5.22 13.74 -11.32
N GLY A 57 -5.56 13.08 -10.21
CA GLY A 57 -6.67 13.43 -9.32
C GLY A 57 -6.54 12.79 -7.93
N ALA A 58 -6.98 13.48 -6.88
CA ALA A 58 -6.80 13.04 -5.49
C ALA A 58 -7.98 13.35 -4.53
N ASP A 59 -9.11 13.87 -5.00
CA ASP A 59 -10.18 14.39 -4.12
C ASP A 59 -10.93 13.29 -3.34
N HIS A 60 -11.23 12.17 -4.01
CA HIS A 60 -11.98 11.04 -3.43
C HIS A 60 -11.34 9.68 -3.74
N ARG A 61 -10.64 9.61 -4.87
CA ARG A 61 -9.91 8.45 -5.36
C ARG A 61 -8.63 8.98 -5.99
N ILE A 62 -7.53 8.29 -5.76
CA ILE A 62 -6.26 8.64 -6.36
C ILE A 62 -6.29 8.10 -7.78
N THR A 63 -6.37 8.99 -8.77
CA THR A 63 -6.24 8.63 -10.18
C THR A 63 -4.82 8.93 -10.61
N ALA A 64 -4.16 7.96 -11.23
CA ALA A 64 -2.79 8.09 -11.67
C ALA A 64 -2.55 7.39 -12.99
N LEU A 65 -1.59 7.91 -13.77
CA LEU A 65 -1.10 7.30 -15.00
C LEU A 65 0.35 6.84 -14.81
N PRO A 66 0.80 5.76 -15.48
CA PRO A 66 2.18 5.33 -15.41
C PRO A 66 3.09 6.26 -16.22
N LEU A 67 4.31 6.43 -15.72
CA LEU A 67 5.42 7.11 -16.36
C LEU A 67 6.53 6.11 -16.68
N SER A 68 7.12 6.19 -17.87
CA SER A 68 8.37 5.50 -18.21
C SER A 68 9.52 6.48 -18.44
N LEU A 69 10.75 5.98 -18.28
CA LEU A 69 11.98 6.75 -18.55
C LEU A 69 12.59 6.43 -19.93
N ASP A 70 11.95 5.52 -20.68
CA ASP A 70 12.45 4.99 -21.95
C ASP A 70 11.62 5.60 -23.10
N PRO A 71 12.07 6.70 -23.73
CA PRO A 71 11.31 7.38 -24.78
C PRO A 71 11.19 6.54 -26.06
N ASP A 72 12.05 5.53 -26.26
CA ASP A 72 12.03 4.62 -27.40
C ASP A 72 10.74 3.79 -27.49
N TYR A 73 10.00 3.66 -26.38
CA TYR A 73 8.72 2.99 -26.32
C TYR A 73 7.51 3.93 -26.43
N ALA A 74 7.72 5.23 -26.66
CA ALA A 74 6.63 6.18 -26.85
C ALA A 74 5.82 5.84 -28.12
N ASP A 75 4.49 5.92 -28.02
CA ASP A 75 3.56 5.78 -29.14
C ASP A 75 2.69 7.04 -29.31
N ALA A 76 1.83 7.05 -30.32
CA ALA A 76 0.93 8.17 -30.63
C ALA A 76 -0.08 8.49 -29.51
N THR A 77 -0.23 7.62 -28.51
CA THR A 77 -1.11 7.76 -27.34
C THR A 77 -0.36 8.20 -26.08
N THR A 78 0.97 8.38 -26.17
CA THR A 78 1.81 8.84 -25.07
C THR A 78 2.14 10.32 -25.17
N THR A 79 2.38 10.95 -24.01
CA THR A 79 2.84 12.33 -23.91
C THR A 79 4.27 12.36 -23.38
N CYS A 80 5.22 12.89 -24.17
CA CYS A 80 6.59 13.10 -23.72
C CYS A 80 6.71 14.40 -22.92
N ILE A 81 7.27 14.34 -21.72
CA ILE A 81 7.56 15.48 -20.86
C ILE A 81 9.07 15.69 -20.87
N SER A 82 9.52 16.90 -21.20
CA SER A 82 10.95 17.21 -21.24
C SER A 82 11.59 17.16 -19.85
N ALA A 83 12.91 17.03 -19.80
CA ALA A 83 13.68 16.99 -18.56
C ALA A 83 13.46 18.23 -17.67
N GLU A 84 13.27 19.39 -18.27
CA GLU A 84 13.08 20.68 -17.60
C GLU A 84 11.67 20.85 -17.04
N ALA A 85 10.68 20.18 -17.64
CA ALA A 85 9.28 20.25 -17.27
C ALA A 85 8.89 19.21 -16.21
N ASN A 86 9.86 18.47 -15.66
CA ASN A 86 9.58 17.48 -14.63
C ASN A 86 10.67 17.41 -13.55
N PRO A 87 10.32 16.99 -12.32
CA PRO A 87 11.24 17.03 -11.18
C PRO A 87 12.36 15.98 -11.22
N LEU A 88 12.33 15.02 -12.15
CA LEU A 88 13.33 13.96 -12.26
C LEU A 88 14.56 14.40 -13.07
N GLY A 89 14.46 15.49 -13.85
CA GLY A 89 15.58 16.03 -14.63
C GLY A 89 15.99 15.16 -15.83
N VAL A 90 15.13 14.23 -16.23
CA VAL A 90 15.29 13.38 -17.42
C VAL A 90 13.97 13.35 -18.20
N PRO A 91 13.97 13.17 -19.53
CA PRO A 91 12.74 13.03 -20.28
C PRO A 91 11.92 11.85 -19.76
N VAL A 92 10.60 12.03 -19.65
CA VAL A 92 9.68 10.96 -19.23
C VAL A 92 8.50 10.85 -20.18
N THR A 93 8.02 9.63 -20.37
CA THR A 93 6.86 9.33 -21.22
C THR A 93 5.67 9.01 -20.33
N ALA A 94 4.60 9.80 -20.46
CA ALA A 94 3.35 9.61 -19.75
C ALA A 94 2.35 8.82 -20.61
N TRP A 95 1.80 7.76 -20.02
CA TRP A 95 0.88 6.83 -20.68
C TRP A 95 -0.55 7.14 -20.28
N ALA A 96 -1.10 8.23 -20.82
CA ALA A 96 -2.42 8.74 -20.40
C ALA A 96 -3.56 7.72 -20.61
N GLY A 97 -3.48 6.90 -21.66
CA GLY A 97 -4.45 5.82 -21.91
C GLY A 97 -4.44 4.68 -20.88
N LEU A 98 -3.46 4.66 -19.96
CA LEU A 98 -3.34 3.68 -18.87
C LEU A 98 -3.68 4.29 -17.49
N ALA A 99 -4.32 5.46 -17.47
CA ALA A 99 -4.77 6.06 -16.23
C ALA A 99 -5.74 5.12 -15.49
N THR A 100 -5.48 4.90 -14.19
CA THR A 100 -6.30 4.03 -13.34
C THR A 100 -6.47 4.62 -11.94
N THR A 101 -7.46 4.11 -11.21
CA THR A 101 -7.60 4.40 -9.79
C THR A 101 -6.66 3.53 -8.98
N LEU A 102 -5.86 4.15 -8.12
CA LEU A 102 -4.95 3.48 -7.20
C LEU A 102 -5.41 3.67 -5.74
N PRO A 103 -5.25 2.65 -4.88
CA PRO A 103 -5.35 2.82 -3.44
C PRO A 103 -4.12 3.57 -2.91
N ALA A 104 -4.25 4.33 -1.83
CA ALA A 104 -3.13 5.11 -1.28
C ALA A 104 -1.99 4.21 -0.75
N VAL A 105 -2.31 2.97 -0.35
CA VAL A 105 -1.34 1.98 0.16
C VAL A 105 -0.19 1.68 -0.81
N VAL A 106 -0.39 1.84 -2.13
CA VAL A 106 0.69 1.57 -3.09
C VAL A 106 1.67 2.73 -3.23
N LEU A 107 1.34 3.93 -2.73
CA LEU A 107 2.20 5.10 -2.87
C LEU A 107 3.36 5.02 -1.89
N ASP A 108 4.53 4.67 -2.43
CA ASP A 108 5.71 4.32 -1.65
C ASP A 108 6.62 5.52 -1.42
N ARG A 109 6.99 6.21 -2.49
CA ARG A 109 7.90 7.37 -2.40
C ARG A 109 7.47 8.53 -3.26
N PHE A 110 7.37 9.70 -2.65
CA PHE A 110 7.23 10.94 -3.38
C PHE A 110 8.50 11.23 -4.20
N ALA A 111 8.33 11.51 -5.49
CA ALA A 111 9.41 11.72 -6.45
C ALA A 111 9.39 13.13 -7.06
N GLY A 112 8.47 14.00 -6.63
CA GLY A 112 8.48 15.41 -6.98
C GLY A 112 7.12 15.91 -7.48
N GLN A 113 7.05 17.21 -7.77
CA GLN A 113 5.84 17.89 -8.21
C GLN A 113 6.06 18.42 -9.63
N LEU A 114 5.14 18.11 -10.54
CA LEU A 114 5.04 18.74 -11.85
C LEU A 114 4.54 20.18 -11.69
N ASP A 115 4.96 21.05 -12.60
CA ASP A 115 4.35 22.37 -12.70
C ASP A 115 2.86 22.26 -13.06
N HIS A 116 2.13 23.34 -12.79
CA HIS A 116 0.67 23.35 -12.93
C HIS A 116 0.21 23.07 -14.36
N ASP A 117 0.90 23.63 -15.36
CA ASP A 117 0.50 23.55 -16.76
C ASP A 117 0.73 22.13 -17.29
N THR A 118 1.88 21.52 -16.97
CA THR A 118 2.18 20.13 -17.31
C THR A 118 1.19 19.17 -16.63
N ALA A 119 0.90 19.37 -15.34
CA ALA A 119 -0.08 18.55 -14.63
C ALA A 119 -1.49 18.67 -15.23
N ALA A 120 -1.93 19.88 -15.57
CA ALA A 120 -3.22 20.12 -16.19
C ALA A 120 -3.31 19.49 -17.60
N ALA A 121 -2.24 19.57 -18.39
CA ALA A 121 -2.18 18.95 -19.71
C ALA A 121 -2.30 17.41 -19.63
N LEU A 122 -1.61 16.78 -18.68
CA LEU A 122 -1.73 15.34 -18.44
C LEU A 122 -3.14 14.94 -18.01
N ALA A 123 -3.76 15.73 -17.12
CA ALA A 123 -5.12 15.46 -16.68
C ALA A 123 -6.14 15.61 -17.82
N ALA A 124 -5.97 16.58 -18.72
CA ALA A 124 -6.83 16.76 -19.89
C ALA A 124 -6.65 15.66 -20.96
N GLY A 125 -5.46 15.05 -21.02
CA GLY A 125 -5.11 14.00 -21.97
C GLY A 125 -5.67 12.60 -21.65
N GLN A 126 -6.52 12.46 -20.62
CA GLN A 126 -7.15 11.19 -20.20
C GLN A 126 -8.23 10.68 -21.19
N THR A 127 -8.05 10.85 -22.49
CA THR A 127 -8.91 10.18 -23.46
C THR A 127 -8.58 8.69 -23.44
N ALA A 128 -9.61 7.85 -23.47
CA ALA A 128 -9.49 6.40 -23.61
C ALA A 128 -8.95 6.07 -25.02
N ALA A 129 -7.69 6.40 -25.26
CA ALA A 129 -6.97 5.99 -26.44
C ALA A 129 -6.62 4.51 -26.26
N GLY A 130 -7.40 3.66 -26.91
CA GLY A 130 -7.08 2.25 -27.04
C GLY A 130 -5.69 2.06 -27.61
N ALA A 131 -5.06 0.90 -27.33
CA ALA A 131 -3.74 0.59 -27.85
C ALA A 131 -3.67 0.81 -29.36
N ASP A 132 -2.60 1.46 -29.83
CA ASP A 132 -2.36 1.61 -31.27
C ASP A 132 -1.98 0.24 -31.86
N PRO A 133 -2.86 -0.40 -32.67
CA PRO A 133 -2.58 -1.71 -33.24
C PRO A 133 -1.43 -1.67 -34.25
N SER A 134 -1.06 -0.48 -34.76
CA SER A 134 0.02 -0.28 -35.72
C SER A 134 1.38 -0.04 -35.07
N ALA A 135 1.44 0.16 -33.74
CA ALA A 135 2.69 0.35 -33.02
C ALA A 135 3.61 -0.88 -33.16
N PRO A 136 4.95 -0.73 -33.19
CA PRO A 136 5.89 -1.85 -33.22
C PRO A 136 5.64 -2.88 -32.10
N GLU A 137 5.97 -4.14 -32.35
CA GLU A 137 5.74 -5.22 -31.37
C GLU A 137 6.37 -4.93 -30.00
N GLN A 138 7.59 -4.39 -29.98
CA GLN A 138 8.29 -4.06 -28.75
C GLN A 138 7.55 -2.97 -27.94
N VAL A 139 6.94 -1.99 -28.61
CA VAL A 139 6.14 -0.93 -27.98
C VAL A 139 4.87 -1.51 -27.38
N ARG A 140 4.19 -2.40 -28.11
CA ARG A 140 2.98 -3.09 -27.61
C ARG A 140 3.29 -3.99 -26.42
N MET A 141 4.41 -4.73 -26.45
CA MET A 141 4.86 -5.54 -25.32
C MET A 141 5.18 -4.69 -24.09
N TYR A 142 5.87 -3.57 -24.28
CA TYR A 142 6.18 -2.65 -23.18
C TYR A 142 4.91 -2.05 -22.56
N ARG A 143 3.95 -1.65 -23.40
CA ARG A 143 2.63 -1.19 -22.95
C ARG A 143 1.91 -2.25 -22.13
N ALA A 144 1.87 -3.50 -22.59
CA ALA A 144 1.25 -4.61 -21.86
C ALA A 144 1.89 -4.83 -20.47
N LEU A 145 3.22 -4.69 -20.35
CA LEU A 145 3.88 -4.76 -19.05
C LEU A 145 3.45 -3.63 -18.09
N LEU A 146 3.21 -2.42 -18.62
CA LEU A 146 2.67 -1.32 -17.83
C LEU A 146 1.20 -1.56 -17.44
N GLU A 147 0.39 -2.10 -18.36
CA GLU A 147 -1.00 -2.48 -18.11
C GLU A 147 -1.07 -3.50 -16.96
N ASP A 148 -0.31 -4.59 -17.04
CA ASP A 148 -0.23 -5.62 -15.98
C ASP A 148 0.19 -5.01 -14.64
N ALA A 149 1.20 -4.12 -14.65
CA ALA A 149 1.67 -3.47 -13.43
C ALA A 149 0.61 -2.54 -12.82
N MET A 150 -0.11 -1.77 -13.65
CA MET A 150 -1.17 -0.87 -13.17
C MET A 150 -2.40 -1.64 -12.70
N GLU A 151 -2.74 -2.76 -13.32
CA GLU A 151 -3.81 -3.66 -12.86
C GLU A 151 -3.50 -4.18 -11.45
N GLU A 152 -2.30 -4.76 -11.25
CA GLU A 152 -1.84 -5.26 -9.94
C GLU A 152 -1.81 -4.16 -8.87
N LEU A 153 -1.32 -2.96 -9.21
CA LEU A 153 -1.31 -1.83 -8.28
C LEU A 153 -2.72 -1.34 -7.93
N SER A 154 -3.66 -1.35 -8.88
CA SER A 154 -5.06 -0.94 -8.63
C SER A 154 -5.82 -1.93 -7.73
N ALA A 155 -5.51 -3.22 -7.88
CA ALA A 155 -6.07 -4.32 -7.11
C ALA A 155 -5.45 -4.47 -5.71
N ALA A 156 -4.35 -3.75 -5.42
CA ALA A 156 -3.62 -3.84 -4.17
C ALA A 156 -4.50 -3.62 -2.94
N ARG A 157 -4.58 -4.62 -2.06
CA ARG A 157 -5.26 -4.53 -0.75
C ARG A 157 -4.47 -5.35 0.26
N TRP A 158 -4.20 -4.79 1.44
CA TRP A 158 -3.55 -5.51 2.55
C TRP A 158 -4.54 -6.20 3.48
N TYR A 159 -5.82 -5.81 3.41
CA TYR A 159 -6.90 -6.49 4.08
C TYR A 159 -7.69 -7.24 3.01
N GLU A 160 -7.99 -8.50 3.28
CA GLU A 160 -9.04 -9.18 2.51
C GLU A 160 -10.39 -8.58 2.88
N ASP A 161 -11.40 -8.82 2.06
CA ASP A 161 -12.79 -8.84 2.52
C ASP A 161 -12.90 -9.98 3.53
N GLY A 162 -12.36 -9.77 4.74
CA GLY A 162 -12.49 -10.71 5.83
C GLY A 162 -13.96 -11.05 5.91
N SER A 163 -14.31 -12.34 5.83
CA SER A 163 -15.69 -12.73 5.56
C SER A 163 -16.67 -12.21 6.63
N GLY A 164 -16.14 -11.75 7.77
CA GLY A 164 -16.89 -11.36 8.95
C GLY A 164 -17.58 -12.57 9.58
N GLU A 165 -17.29 -13.77 9.10
CA GLU A 165 -17.98 -14.99 9.51
C GLU A 165 -17.43 -15.57 10.80
N LEU A 166 -16.29 -15.09 11.32
CA LEU A 166 -15.68 -15.64 12.53
C LEU A 166 -16.71 -15.80 13.67
N SER A 167 -17.54 -14.77 13.89
CA SER A 167 -18.63 -14.80 14.87
C SER A 167 -19.62 -15.95 14.62
N ARG A 168 -20.08 -16.10 13.37
CA ARG A 168 -20.98 -17.18 12.96
C ARG A 168 -20.32 -18.54 13.08
N THR A 169 -19.04 -18.66 12.73
CA THR A 169 -18.28 -19.92 12.83
C THR A 169 -18.16 -20.36 14.29
N MET A 170 -17.81 -19.45 15.20
CA MET A 170 -17.75 -19.76 16.64
C MET A 170 -19.12 -20.15 17.19
N GLN A 171 -20.17 -19.43 16.81
CA GLN A 171 -21.55 -19.76 17.23
C GLN A 171 -22.01 -21.13 16.71
N ARG A 172 -21.68 -21.49 15.47
CA ARG A 172 -21.98 -22.81 14.89
C ARG A 172 -21.17 -23.93 15.54
N ALA A 173 -19.95 -23.65 15.96
CA ALA A 173 -19.12 -24.57 16.73
C ALA A 173 -19.63 -24.75 18.18
N GLY A 174 -20.67 -24.01 18.58
CA GLY A 174 -21.25 -24.09 19.92
C GLY A 174 -20.44 -23.38 21.00
N LEU A 175 -19.45 -22.56 20.62
CA LEU A 175 -18.63 -21.84 21.59
C LEU A 175 -19.42 -20.75 22.29
N GLU A 176 -19.46 -20.83 23.61
CA GLU A 176 -19.99 -19.78 24.46
C GLU A 176 -18.97 -18.68 24.74
N VAL A 177 -19.45 -17.48 25.08
CA VAL A 177 -18.61 -16.31 25.39
C VAL A 177 -17.60 -16.61 26.50
N ARG A 178 -17.99 -17.42 27.49
CA ARG A 178 -17.13 -17.80 28.61
C ARG A 178 -15.99 -18.70 28.14
N GLU A 179 -16.28 -19.67 27.28
CA GLU A 179 -15.27 -20.56 26.69
C GLU A 179 -14.29 -19.78 25.82
N VAL A 180 -14.77 -18.81 25.04
CA VAL A 180 -13.90 -17.89 24.29
C VAL A 180 -13.01 -17.08 25.23
N ALA A 181 -13.54 -16.60 26.37
CA ALA A 181 -12.74 -15.87 27.35
C ALA A 181 -11.63 -16.74 27.96
N ASP A 182 -11.98 -17.97 28.35
CA ASP A 182 -11.08 -18.93 28.97
C ASP A 182 -9.98 -19.39 27.98
N LEU A 183 -10.36 -19.75 26.75
CA LEU A 183 -9.43 -20.19 25.71
C LEU A 183 -8.44 -19.09 25.29
N LEU A 184 -8.92 -17.85 25.21
CA LEU A 184 -8.08 -16.72 24.83
C LEU A 184 -7.30 -16.13 26.00
N GLY A 185 -7.64 -16.49 27.24
CA GLY A 185 -7.08 -15.88 28.44
C GLY A 185 -7.35 -14.38 28.50
N THR A 186 -8.57 -13.97 28.14
CA THR A 186 -8.96 -12.56 28.00
C THR A 186 -10.15 -12.18 28.88
N THR A 187 -10.46 -10.90 28.97
CA THR A 187 -11.62 -10.41 29.73
C THR A 187 -12.94 -10.83 29.06
N PRO A 188 -14.03 -11.07 29.83
CA PRO A 188 -15.34 -11.40 29.28
C PRO A 188 -15.86 -10.36 28.27
N GLN A 189 -15.55 -9.08 28.48
CA GLN A 189 -15.95 -8.00 27.58
C GLN A 189 -15.26 -8.11 26.21
N LYS A 190 -13.95 -8.43 26.20
CA LYS A 190 -13.20 -8.65 24.96
C LYS A 190 -13.65 -9.93 24.27
N ALA A 191 -13.83 -11.01 25.03
CA ALA A 191 -14.37 -12.26 24.50
C ALA A 191 -15.74 -12.07 23.86
N LEU A 192 -16.63 -11.29 24.50
CA LEU A 192 -17.94 -10.94 23.94
C LEU A 192 -17.84 -10.12 22.66
N ALA A 193 -16.88 -9.19 22.57
CA ALA A 193 -16.66 -8.38 21.37
C ALA A 193 -16.17 -9.24 20.19
N ILE A 194 -15.23 -10.14 20.43
CA ILE A 194 -14.74 -11.13 19.45
C ILE A 194 -15.89 -12.06 19.05
N TRP A 195 -16.61 -12.61 20.02
CA TRP A 195 -17.75 -13.50 19.81
C TRP A 195 -18.87 -12.86 18.97
N ARG A 196 -19.06 -11.53 19.09
CA ARG A 196 -20.01 -10.75 18.26
C ARG A 196 -19.43 -10.29 16.92
N GLY A 197 -18.19 -10.63 16.58
CA GLY A 197 -17.53 -10.19 15.34
C GLY A 197 -17.24 -8.69 15.30
N ARG A 198 -17.23 -8.02 16.46
CA ARG A 198 -16.91 -6.58 16.59
C ARG A 198 -15.44 -6.32 16.86
N MET A 199 -14.66 -7.39 17.04
CA MET A 199 -13.23 -7.35 17.27
C MET A 199 -12.58 -8.53 16.55
N PRO A 200 -11.43 -8.32 15.91
CA PRO A 200 -10.68 -9.38 15.26
C PRO A 200 -9.92 -10.24 16.28
N LEU A 201 -9.58 -11.46 15.85
CA LEU A 201 -8.54 -12.25 16.51
C LEU A 201 -7.16 -11.76 16.09
N ALA A 202 -6.26 -11.63 17.06
CA ALA A 202 -4.82 -11.57 16.80
C ALA A 202 -4.28 -12.96 16.43
N LEU A 203 -3.10 -13.02 15.80
CA LEU A 203 -2.46 -14.30 15.40
C LEU A 203 -2.32 -15.29 16.56
N GLU A 204 -1.87 -14.83 17.74
CA GLU A 204 -1.72 -15.68 18.92
C GLU A 204 -3.06 -16.18 19.46
N GLU A 205 -4.13 -15.40 19.30
CA GLU A 205 -5.48 -15.78 19.70
C GLU A 205 -6.07 -16.81 18.72
N ALA A 206 -5.84 -16.62 17.43
CA ALA A 206 -6.19 -17.58 16.39
C ALA A 206 -5.47 -18.92 16.59
N LYS A 207 -4.18 -18.91 16.96
CA LYS A 207 -3.43 -20.14 17.30
C LYS A 207 -4.03 -20.89 18.49
N ARG A 208 -4.58 -20.19 19.49
CA ARG A 208 -5.24 -20.81 20.66
C ARG A 208 -6.61 -21.38 20.31
N LEU A 209 -7.37 -20.70 19.43
CA LEU A 209 -8.70 -21.14 19.00
C LEU A 209 -8.67 -22.24 17.94
N ALA A 210 -7.64 -22.28 17.10
CA ALA A 210 -7.51 -23.21 15.97
C ALA A 210 -7.79 -24.69 16.33
N PRO A 211 -7.20 -25.27 17.40
CA PRO A 211 -7.44 -26.67 17.77
C PRO A 211 -8.90 -26.96 18.13
N VAL A 212 -9.57 -26.01 18.79
CA VAL A 212 -10.97 -26.16 19.22
C VAL A 212 -11.93 -25.99 18.04
N MET A 213 -11.56 -25.12 17.10
CA MET A 213 -12.35 -24.84 15.90
C MET A 213 -12.15 -25.87 14.78
N GLY A 214 -11.18 -26.77 14.91
CA GLY A 214 -10.82 -27.73 13.86
C GLY A 214 -10.34 -27.04 12.56
N ALA A 215 -9.79 -25.83 12.67
CA ALA A 215 -9.36 -24.99 11.56
C ALA A 215 -7.91 -24.53 11.76
N SER A 216 -7.22 -24.13 10.69
CA SER A 216 -5.89 -23.53 10.83
C SER A 216 -5.99 -22.10 11.39
N ALA A 217 -4.93 -21.62 12.05
CA ALA A 217 -4.89 -20.23 12.53
C ALA A 217 -5.04 -19.22 11.39
N GLU A 218 -4.48 -19.53 10.22
CA GLU A 218 -4.59 -18.70 9.00
C GLU A 218 -6.03 -18.64 8.50
N GLU A 219 -6.75 -19.77 8.46
CA GLU A 219 -8.17 -19.84 8.09
C GLU A 219 -9.08 -19.09 9.08
N LEU A 220 -8.73 -19.04 10.36
CA LEU A 220 -9.46 -18.22 11.34
C LEU A 220 -9.21 -16.73 11.13
N LEU A 221 -7.99 -16.34 10.76
CA LEU A 221 -7.64 -14.94 10.50
C LEU A 221 -8.31 -14.41 9.22
N THR A 222 -8.51 -15.22 8.19
CA THR A 222 -9.27 -14.79 6.98
C THR A 222 -10.76 -14.57 7.28
N ARG A 223 -11.27 -15.13 8.38
CA ARG A 223 -12.65 -14.93 8.85
C ARG A 223 -12.83 -13.70 9.74
N ASN A 224 -11.74 -13.01 10.08
CA ASN A 224 -11.81 -11.79 10.89
C ASN A 224 -12.75 -10.75 10.28
N PRO A 225 -13.33 -9.87 11.11
CA PRO A 225 -14.09 -8.75 10.60
C PRO A 225 -13.18 -7.78 9.84
N VAL A 226 -13.77 -7.13 8.82
CA VAL A 226 -13.11 -6.07 8.05
C VAL A 226 -12.76 -4.90 8.98
N PRO A 227 -11.53 -4.36 8.93
CA PRO A 227 -11.14 -3.19 9.72
C PRO A 227 -12.07 -1.98 9.44
N PRO A 228 -12.31 -1.11 10.45
CA PRO A 228 -13.05 0.13 10.25
C PRO A 228 -12.46 0.99 9.11
N PRO A 229 -13.27 1.57 8.19
CA PRO A 229 -12.77 2.31 7.03
C PRO A 229 -11.88 3.51 7.38
N ASP A 230 -12.14 4.16 8.51
CA ASP A 230 -11.34 5.26 9.04
C ASP A 230 -9.95 4.80 9.53
N LEU A 231 -9.87 3.63 10.17
CA LEU A 231 -8.58 2.99 10.50
C LEU A 231 -7.82 2.57 9.25
N VAL A 232 -8.51 2.03 8.24
CA VAL A 232 -7.90 1.71 6.94
C VAL A 232 -7.32 2.97 6.31
N GLY A 233 -8.08 4.06 6.26
CA GLY A 233 -7.60 5.34 5.72
C GLY A 233 -6.38 5.89 6.46
N CYS A 234 -6.31 5.74 7.78
CA CYS A 234 -5.12 6.12 8.56
C CYS A 234 -3.90 5.28 8.17
N LEU A 235 -4.03 3.95 8.07
CA LEU A 235 -2.93 3.05 7.72
C LEU A 235 -2.47 3.21 6.26
N ASP A 236 -3.42 3.42 5.34
CA ASP A 236 -3.15 3.65 3.91
C ASP A 236 -2.46 4.99 3.64
N ASN A 237 -2.39 5.88 4.63
CA ASN A 237 -1.72 7.16 4.48
C ASN A 237 -0.21 6.94 4.17
N PRO A 238 0.32 7.45 3.05
CA PRO A 238 1.73 7.28 2.67
C PRO A 238 2.72 7.74 3.74
N ARG A 239 2.32 8.69 4.60
CA ARG A 239 3.13 9.14 5.75
C ARG A 239 3.46 8.02 6.72
N ARG A 240 2.60 7.01 6.85
CA ARG A 240 2.79 5.89 7.78
C ARG A 240 3.59 4.72 7.20
N LEU A 241 3.79 4.67 5.88
CA LEU A 241 4.43 3.53 5.23
C LEU A 241 5.80 3.22 5.83
N HIS A 242 6.63 4.24 6.12
CA HIS A 242 7.94 4.01 6.72
C HIS A 242 7.86 3.34 8.10
N GLN A 243 6.88 3.71 8.93
CA GLN A 243 6.64 3.12 10.25
C GLN A 243 6.20 1.66 10.10
N ILE A 244 5.33 1.38 9.13
CA ILE A 244 4.82 0.03 8.84
C ILE A 244 5.93 -0.88 8.30
N LEU A 245 6.77 -0.39 7.39
CA LEU A 245 7.90 -1.15 6.87
C LEU A 245 8.97 -1.40 7.95
N ALA A 246 9.20 -0.43 8.84
CA ALA A 246 10.09 -0.63 10.00
C ALA A 246 9.54 -1.70 10.95
N TYR A 247 8.24 -1.64 11.25
CA TYR A 247 7.53 -2.65 12.04
C TYR A 247 7.65 -4.06 11.42
N ALA A 248 7.44 -4.16 10.11
CA ALA A 248 7.55 -5.41 9.36
C ALA A 248 8.97 -5.98 9.42
N ALA A 249 9.98 -5.13 9.17
CA ALA A 249 11.39 -5.51 9.18
C ALA A 249 11.84 -6.00 10.56
N LYS A 250 11.43 -5.32 11.65
CA LYS A 250 11.75 -5.71 13.03
C LYS A 250 11.25 -7.13 13.35
N ARG A 251 10.12 -7.53 12.77
CA ARG A 251 9.46 -8.83 13.02
C ARG A 251 9.75 -9.89 11.96
N GLY A 252 10.47 -9.56 10.90
CA GLY A 252 10.74 -10.49 9.79
C GLY A 252 9.48 -10.93 9.04
N ILE A 253 8.46 -10.07 8.97
CA ILE A 253 7.20 -10.33 8.27
C ILE A 253 7.07 -9.46 7.02
N ASP A 254 6.14 -9.81 6.12
CA ASP A 254 5.84 -8.99 4.95
C ASP A 254 4.96 -7.77 5.30
N ALA A 255 4.89 -6.82 4.36
CA ALA A 255 4.12 -5.60 4.57
C ALA A 255 2.62 -5.85 4.76
N PRO A 256 1.93 -6.68 3.94
CA PRO A 256 0.51 -6.96 4.15
C PRO A 256 0.21 -7.54 5.54
N THR A 257 1.06 -8.45 6.05
CA THR A 257 0.92 -8.97 7.42
C THR A 257 1.10 -7.87 8.46
N ALA A 258 2.09 -6.99 8.30
CA ALA A 258 2.30 -5.87 9.21
C ALA A 258 1.10 -4.91 9.26
N TYR A 259 0.54 -4.56 8.10
CA TYR A 259 -0.68 -3.75 8.00
C TYR A 259 -1.84 -4.38 8.78
N ARG A 260 -2.09 -5.68 8.55
CA ARG A 260 -3.15 -6.44 9.22
C ARG A 260 -2.94 -6.50 10.73
N ASP A 261 -1.72 -6.80 11.17
CA ASP A 261 -1.36 -6.89 12.58
C ASP A 261 -1.56 -5.55 13.29
N LEU A 262 -1.10 -4.45 12.69
CA LEU A 262 -1.28 -3.09 13.22
C LEU A 262 -2.76 -2.70 13.26
N ALA A 263 -3.53 -3.01 12.22
CA ALA A 263 -4.97 -2.74 12.20
C ALA A 263 -5.69 -3.44 13.36
N TYR A 264 -5.44 -4.74 13.53
CA TYR A 264 -6.10 -5.53 14.56
C TYR A 264 -5.64 -5.18 15.97
N GLN A 265 -4.36 -4.88 16.18
CA GLN A 265 -3.85 -4.38 17.46
C GLN A 265 -4.46 -3.02 17.83
N THR A 266 -4.50 -2.08 16.87
CA THR A 266 -5.06 -0.74 17.07
C THR A 266 -6.56 -0.81 17.37
N TRP A 267 -7.28 -1.63 16.62
CA TRP A 267 -8.71 -1.84 16.83
C TRP A 267 -9.00 -2.47 18.19
N ALA A 268 -8.21 -3.47 18.61
CA ALA A 268 -8.34 -4.09 19.91
C ALA A 268 -8.08 -3.11 21.07
N LEU A 269 -7.12 -2.19 20.91
CA LEU A 269 -6.84 -1.12 21.88
C LEU A 269 -7.99 -0.11 21.96
N ALA A 270 -8.61 0.24 20.83
CA ALA A 270 -9.71 1.20 20.79
C ALA A 270 -10.93 0.74 21.59
N ALA A 271 -11.24 -0.56 21.59
CA ALA A 271 -12.37 -1.12 22.33
C ALA A 271 -12.23 -1.02 23.87
N ARG A 272 -11.04 -0.68 24.39
CA ARG A 272 -10.81 -0.48 25.82
C ARG A 272 -11.27 0.90 26.32
N GLN A 273 -11.57 1.85 25.43
CA GLN A 273 -12.13 3.15 25.81
C GLN A 273 -13.66 3.09 25.92
N THR A 274 -14.17 3.22 27.14
CA THR A 274 -15.57 3.47 27.45
C THR A 274 -15.86 4.98 27.35
N GLY A 275 -16.75 5.36 26.44
CA GLY A 275 -17.22 6.74 26.28
C GLY A 275 -17.32 7.11 24.81
N GLY A 276 -18.53 7.31 24.29
CA GLY A 276 -18.88 7.41 22.86
C GLY A 276 -18.32 8.61 22.07
N LYS A 277 -17.06 8.98 22.25
CA LYS A 277 -16.35 9.91 21.37
C LYS A 277 -15.80 9.17 20.14
N ALA A 278 -15.66 9.88 19.04
CA ALA A 278 -15.01 9.36 17.83
C ALA A 278 -13.58 8.87 18.13
N THR A 279 -13.23 7.72 17.56
CA THR A 279 -11.95 7.06 17.81
C THR A 279 -10.83 7.83 17.09
N ASN A 280 -9.92 8.45 17.84
CA ASN A 280 -8.68 8.98 17.27
C ASN A 280 -7.72 7.82 16.96
N TRP A 281 -7.70 7.37 15.70
CA TRP A 281 -6.86 6.27 15.24
C TRP A 281 -5.39 6.67 15.12
N ASP A 282 -5.11 7.88 14.66
CA ASP A 282 -3.74 8.37 14.47
C ASP A 282 -2.95 8.34 15.79
N LEU A 283 -3.53 8.89 16.86
CA LEU A 283 -2.89 8.90 18.18
C LEU A 283 -2.57 7.48 18.69
N ARG A 284 -3.43 6.51 18.39
CA ARG A 284 -3.25 5.11 18.82
C ARG A 284 -2.16 4.43 18.04
N LEU A 285 -2.14 4.61 16.72
CA LEU A 285 -1.07 4.11 15.87
C LEU A 285 0.28 4.68 16.32
N ASP A 286 0.34 5.99 16.60
CA ASP A 286 1.55 6.65 17.11
C ASP A 286 2.01 6.05 18.45
N THR A 287 1.06 5.69 19.33
CA THR A 287 1.36 5.01 20.61
C THR A 287 1.96 3.62 20.38
N ILE A 288 1.43 2.83 19.44
CA ILE A 288 1.96 1.49 19.10
C ILE A 288 3.36 1.63 18.51
N PHE A 289 3.56 2.56 17.57
CA PHE A 289 4.87 2.77 16.95
C PHE A 289 5.91 3.28 17.95
N ALA A 290 5.52 4.12 18.91
CA ALA A 290 6.40 4.57 19.99
C ALA A 290 6.81 3.40 20.89
N ALA A 291 5.84 2.58 21.35
CA ALA A 291 6.13 1.41 22.18
C ALA A 291 7.04 0.39 21.48
N ASP A 292 6.88 0.21 20.16
CA ASP A 292 7.74 -0.66 19.37
C ASP A 292 9.14 -0.08 19.14
N SER A 293 9.31 1.24 19.27
CA SER A 293 10.61 1.92 19.16
C SER A 293 11.40 1.86 20.49
N ASP A 294 10.71 1.83 21.63
CA ASP A 294 11.29 1.85 22.98
C ASP A 294 11.78 0.47 23.48
N GLU A 295 11.39 -0.65 22.85
CA GLU A 295 11.92 -2.00 23.14
C GLU A 295 13.34 -2.25 22.56
N GLN A 296 14.16 -1.20 22.46
CA GLN A 296 15.58 -1.24 22.07
C GLN A 296 16.49 -1.24 23.29
#